data_AF-A0A837DYU1-F1
#
_entry.id   AF-A0A837DYU1-F1
#
_cell.length_a   1.000
_cell.length_b   1.000
_cell.length_c   1.000
_cell.angle_alpha   90.00
_cell.angle_beta   90.00
_cell.angle_gamma   90.00
#
_symmetry.space_group_name_H-M   'P 1'
#
loop_
_entity.id
_entity.type
_entity.pdbx_description
1 polymer ?
#
loop_
_entity_poly.entity_id
_entity_poly.type
_entity_poly.pdbx_seq_one_letter_code
_entity_poly.pdbx_strand_id
1 'polypeptide(L)' 'MAKTWKKTSIKVASKDANETARNRSFNNVAENADETKIGRFAQIVEKLTGDSVSSTTVTVVDEIAK' A
#
# COMPACT_ATOMS: atom_id res chain seq x y z
N MET A 1 -27.08 -4.59 -14.84
CA MET A 1 -25.87 -3.73 -14.80
C MET A 1 -24.73 -4.58 -14.26
N ALA A 2 -23.63 -4.70 -14.99
CA ALA A 2 -22.43 -5.36 -14.48
C ALA A 2 -21.92 -4.57 -13.26
N LYS A 3 -21.64 -5.27 -12.16
CA LYS A 3 -21.11 -4.65 -10.94
C LYS A 3 -19.58 -4.68 -11.06
N THR A 4 -18.97 -3.52 -11.29
CA THR A 4 -17.51 -3.39 -11.32
C THR A 4 -17.02 -3.31 -9.88
N TRP A 5 -16.24 -4.30 -9.45
CA TRP A 5 -15.58 -4.27 -8.15
C TRP A 5 -14.15 -3.78 -8.37
N LYS A 6 -13.81 -2.63 -7.76
CA LYS A 6 -12.44 -2.15 -7.72
C LYS A 6 -11.81 -2.48 -6.38
N LYS A 7 -10.69 -3.19 -6.39
CA LYS A 7 -9.88 -3.48 -5.21
C LYS A 7 -8.55 -2.75 -5.34
N THR A 8 -8.32 -1.81 -4.43
CA THR A 8 -7.02 -1.14 -4.29
C THR A 8 -6.28 -1.69 -3.07
N SER A 9 -5.02 -2.06 -3.25
CA SER A 9 -4.12 -2.44 -2.16
C SER A 9 -2.79 -1.70 -2.23
N ILE A 10 -2.17 -1.51 -1.07
CA ILE A 10 -0.86 -0.91 -0.92
C ILE A 10 0.05 -1.89 -0.18
N LYS A 11 1.24 -2.12 -0.72
CA LYS A 11 2.30 -2.88 -0.07
C LYS A 11 3.45 -1.95 0.26
N VAL A 12 3.84 -1.90 1.54
CA VAL A 12 4.99 -1.16 2.01
C VAL A 12 6.07 -2.16 2.40
N ALA A 13 7.20 -2.11 1.69
CA ALA A 13 8.38 -2.88 2.02
C ALA A 13 9.34 -1.99 2.82
N SER A 14 9.75 -2.45 3.98
CA SER A 14 10.66 -1.75 4.88
C SER A 14 11.72 -2.70 5.42
N LYS A 15 12.77 -2.14 6.02
CA LYS A 15 13.80 -2.89 6.75
C LYS A 15 13.83 -2.44 8.20
N ASP A 16 13.92 -3.41 9.11
CA ASP A 16 14.19 -3.11 10.51
C ASP A 16 15.68 -2.79 10.72
N ALA A 17 16.04 -2.42 11.96
CA ALA A 17 17.41 -2.08 12.33
C ALA A 17 18.43 -3.22 12.11
N ASN A 18 17.97 -4.47 11.97
CA ASN A 18 18.79 -5.64 11.69
C ASN A 18 18.82 -5.99 10.19
N GLU A 19 18.42 -5.04 9.34
CA GLU A 19 18.27 -5.20 7.89
C GLU A 19 17.26 -6.29 7.47
N THR A 20 16.41 -6.76 8.39
CA THR A 20 15.43 -7.80 8.09
C THR A 20 14.25 -7.19 7.34
N ALA A 21 13.91 -7.78 6.19
CA ALA A 21 12.83 -7.31 5.35
C ALA A 21 11.46 -7.52 6.03
N ARG A 22 10.65 -6.47 6.06
CA ARG A 22 9.28 -6.44 6.60
C ARG A 22 8.35 -5.96 5.49
N ASN A 23 7.30 -6.73 5.22
CA ASN A 23 6.25 -6.35 4.26
C ASN A 23 4.94 -6.11 4.99
N ARG A 24 4.36 -4.92 4.82
CA ARG A 24 3.04 -4.56 5.34
C ARG A 24 2.08 -4.38 4.18
N SER A 25 0.97 -5.12 4.19
CA SER A 25 -0.03 -5.08 3.11
C SER A 25 -1.33 -4.49 3.65
N PHE A 26 -1.84 -3.47 2.97
CA PHE A 26 -3.08 -2.77 3.27
C PHE A 26 -4.05 -3.02 2.11
N ASN A 27 -5.21 -3.59 2.41
CA ASN A 27 -6.24 -3.92 1.43
C ASN A 27 -7.43 -2.97 1.55
N ASN A 28 -8.24 -2.86 0.49
CA ASN A 28 -9.43 -2.01 0.43
C ASN A 28 -9.12 -0.54 0.69
N VAL A 29 -7.98 -0.07 0.17
CA VAL A 29 -7.61 1.34 0.25
C VAL A 29 -8.57 2.15 -0.61
N ALA A 30 -8.88 3.37 -0.18
CA ALA A 30 -9.75 4.27 -0.95
C ALA A 30 -9.24 4.45 -2.38
N GLU A 31 -10.17 4.50 -3.35
CA GLU A 31 -9.89 4.53 -4.79
C GLU A 31 -9.03 5.74 -5.23
N ASN A 32 -8.93 6.77 -4.39
CA ASN A 32 -8.22 8.03 -4.65
C ASN A 32 -6.85 8.15 -3.96
N ALA A 33 -6.13 7.03 -3.82
CA ALA A 33 -4.75 7.01 -3.35
C ALA A 33 -3.79 7.51 -4.45
N ASP A 34 -3.64 8.83 -4.54
CA ASP A 34 -2.62 9.45 -5.40
C ASP A 34 -1.19 9.25 -4.83
N GLU A 35 -0.17 9.42 -5.68
CA GLU A 35 1.24 9.22 -5.31
C GLU A 35 1.67 10.06 -4.10
N THR A 36 1.13 11.27 -3.94
CA THR A 36 1.45 12.14 -2.78
C THR A 36 0.92 11.55 -1.49
N LYS A 37 -0.33 11.07 -1.49
CA LYS A 37 -0.92 10.39 -0.33
C LYS A 37 -0.20 9.09 -0.01
N ILE A 38 0.20 8.33 -1.02
CA ILE A 38 0.96 7.08 -0.85
C ILE A 38 2.34 7.38 -0.23
N GLY A 39 3.03 8.41 -0.72
CA GLY A 39 4.31 8.84 -0.15
C GLY A 39 4.20 9.30 1.31
N ARG A 40 3.17 10.10 1.63
CA ARG A 40 2.89 10.51 3.02
C ARG A 40 2.53 9.32 3.91
N PHE A 41 1.77 8.37 3.38
CA PHE A 41 1.42 7.15 4.10
C PHE A 41 2.66 6.31 4.42
N ALA A 42 3.58 6.14 3.46
CA ALA A 42 4.86 5.47 3.68
C ALA A 42 5.66 6.13 4.82
N GLN A 43 5.73 7.47 4.85
CA GLN A 43 6.38 8.21 5.94
C GLN A 43 5.72 7.99 7.31
N ILE A 44 4.39 7.87 7.35
CA ILE A 44 3.66 7.54 8.59
C ILE A 44 4.03 6.14 9.04
N VAL A 45 4.07 5.16 8.13
CA VAL A 45 4.47 3.79 8.45
C VAL A 45 5.88 3.76 9.01
N GLU A 46 6.83 4.43 8.36
CA GLU A 46 8.22 4.54 8.83
C GLU A 46 8.31 5.11 10.25
N LYS A 47 7.61 6.22 10.53
CA LYS A 47 7.60 6.84 11.88
C LYS A 47 6.96 5.95 12.94
N LEU A 48 5.91 5.22 12.61
CA LEU A 48 5.19 4.37 13.56
C LEU A 48 5.95 3.08 13.87
N THR A 49 6.71 2.56 12.91
CA THR A 49 7.38 1.26 13.05
C THR A 49 8.86 1.39 13.36
N GLY A 50 9.47 2.55 13.10
CA GLY A 50 10.92 2.74 13.17
C GLY A 50 11.69 2.00 12.07
N ASP A 51 10.97 1.45 11.08
CA ASP A 51 11.57 0.69 9.98
C ASP A 51 11.73 1.62 8.77
N SER A 52 12.93 1.65 8.18
CA SER A 52 13.15 2.44 6.97
C SER A 52 12.40 1.86 5.79
N VAL A 53 11.52 2.65 5.19
CA VAL A 53 10.73 2.21 4.03
C VAL A 53 11.62 2.22 2.79
N SER A 54 11.69 1.08 2.11
CA SER A 54 12.50 0.88 0.90
C SER A 54 11.69 1.05 -0.38
N SER A 55 10.41 0.65 -0.38
CA SER A 55 9.54 0.80 -1.54
C SER A 55 8.07 0.72 -1.15
N THR A 56 7.22 1.42 -1.91
CA THR A 56 5.77 1.29 -1.80
C THR A 56 5.18 0.91 -3.15
N THR A 57 4.34 -0.12 -3.18
CA THR A 57 3.70 -0.64 -4.40
C THR A 57 2.20 -0.52 -4.25
N VAL A 58 1.53 0.02 -5.26
CA VAL A 58 0.07 0.10 -5.31
C VAL A 58 -0.45 -0.84 -6.38
N THR A 59 -1.49 -1.58 -6.05
CA THR A 59 -2.15 -2.52 -6.96
C THR A 59 -3.62 -2.17 -7.03
N VAL A 60 -4.12 -1.95 -8.24
CA VAL A 60 -5.53 -1.72 -8.53
C VAL A 60 -6.01 -2.90 -9.37
N VAL A 61 -7.03 -3.60 -8.88
CA VAL A 61 -7.68 -4.71 -9.58
C VAL A 61 -9.10 -4.29 -9.89
N ASP A 62 -9.42 -4.17 -11.18
CA ASP A 62 -10.77 -3.91 -11.68
C ASP A 62 -11.39 -5.23 -12.12
N GLU A 63 -12.32 -5.76 -11.32
CA GLU A 63 -13.05 -6.99 -11.64
C GLU A 63 -14.44 -6.64 -12.17
N ILE A 64 -14.74 -7.05 -13.41
CA ILE A 64 -16.06 -6.89 -14.02
C ILE A 64 -16.82 -8.19 -13.78
N ALA A 65 -17.77 -8.18 -12.83
CA ALA A 65 -18.65 -9.33 -12.63
C ALA A 65 -19.58 -9.50 -13.85
N LYS A 66 -19.48 -10.65 -14.53
CA LYS A 66 -20.36 -11.07 -15.64
C LYS A 66 -21.72 -11.52 -15.14
#